data_AF-A0A9D4K7H8-F1
#
_entry.id   AF-A0A9D4K7H8-F1
#
_cell.length_a   1.000
_cell.length_b   1.000
_cell.length_c   1.000
_cell.angle_alpha   90.00
_cell.angle_beta   90.00
_cell.angle_gamma   90.00
#
_symmetry.space_group_name_H-M   'P 1'
#
loop_
_entity.id
_entity.type
_entity.pdbx_description
1 polymer ?
#
loop_
_entity_poly.entity_id
_entity_poly.type
_entity_poly.pdbx_seq_one_letter_code
_entity_poly.pdbx_strand_id
1 'polypeptide(L)'
;MMISQRPRRTREFTGPTPCSVAIKARPPNVRPPEHLILERRKKEDMLAEYQKNTQYIGLNDLKNEWERWTDRKYKINTCKRRVDSMMKTNQFTIEDRRERLREMLQQEEADYLAEMESKEETTLERQAKMRERARALKEKRERERLEFVQDKYDQQFRNQCEELRSTLSKRQQDEVCVERLEQIRIKEEIEQDRKEEERMYARLWEEDMLAKAAREERDAKAAHERNAEVLSVLRKQMAALEATKEEALRLKEEEAQLLKEQNALRAAEEQRKREDKLRQQRQTREMLDLSLQLKMKKKAKEEQEELAFDLKMLEQLLEESRNEAMEIMQRKKELREEDRRYRENLQQIFEEEKVKERELEALIQQEVERMWQKRLAQWKLEREARKKLLRDVLAIRANQVQERLNANLGKQREAAEEREALQRMIEDNRRHEEEQAMRNKEKHATYQRDLIGQIEYNQSLARQNFDRDEQEYKMGMQTEKEYQARLKACLDNPFDEKMHPMRRAMAQRST
;
A
#
# COMPACT_ATOMS: atom_id res chain seq x y z
N MET A 1 -34.41 -25.02 140.74
CA MET A 1 -35.26 -24.95 141.95
C MET A 1 -35.08 -26.29 142.68
N MET A 2 -34.98 -26.45 143.99
CA MET A 2 -35.20 -25.58 145.12
C MET A 2 -34.14 -25.85 146.18
N ILE A 3 -33.87 -24.76 146.87
CA ILE A 3 -33.27 -24.68 148.20
C ILE A 3 -34.02 -25.64 149.14
N SER A 4 -33.29 -26.41 149.94
CA SER A 4 -33.78 -26.66 151.28
C SER A 4 -32.66 -26.67 152.29
N GLN A 5 -33.05 -26.13 153.43
CA GLN A 5 -32.25 -25.85 154.58
C GLN A 5 -32.19 -27.07 155.48
N ARG A 6 -31.19 -27.00 156.35
CA ARG A 6 -30.58 -28.13 157.03
C ARG A 6 -31.11 -28.21 158.47
N PRO A 7 -31.73 -29.31 158.94
CA PRO A 7 -32.18 -29.43 160.32
C PRO A 7 -31.05 -29.88 161.26
N ARG A 8 -31.15 -29.41 162.50
CA ARG A 8 -30.31 -29.80 163.65
C ARG A 8 -30.68 -31.23 164.10
N ARG A 9 -29.71 -32.01 164.60
CA ARG A 9 -29.86 -33.44 164.97
C ARG A 9 -29.47 -33.64 166.44
N THR A 10 -30.40 -33.52 167.36
CA THR A 10 -30.23 -33.99 168.75
C THR A 10 -30.95 -35.34 168.94
N ARG A 11 -30.42 -36.17 169.85
CA ARG A 11 -30.56 -37.64 169.83
C ARG A 11 -31.49 -38.20 170.89
N GLU A 12 -32.03 -37.35 171.73
CA GLU A 12 -32.68 -37.74 172.96
C GLU A 12 -34.16 -37.81 172.73
N PHE A 13 -34.73 -38.99 172.93
CA PHE A 13 -36.16 -39.12 172.99
C PHE A 13 -36.55 -39.53 174.42
N THR A 14 -37.25 -38.63 175.13
CA THR A 14 -37.90 -38.79 176.45
C THR A 14 -39.27 -39.47 176.25
N GLY A 15 -39.34 -40.80 176.35
CA GLY A 15 -40.59 -41.56 176.23
C GLY A 15 -41.23 -41.80 177.60
N PRO A 16 -42.54 -41.95 177.67
CA PRO A 16 -43.42 -41.25 178.61
C PRO A 16 -43.17 -41.39 180.13
N THR A 17 -42.51 -42.43 180.64
CA THR A 17 -42.20 -42.56 182.07
C THR A 17 -41.06 -41.62 182.51
N PRO A 18 -41.10 -41.06 183.75
CA PRO A 18 -39.96 -40.33 184.30
C PRO A 18 -38.67 -41.15 184.17
N CYS A 19 -37.65 -40.52 183.58
CA CYS A 19 -36.28 -41.01 183.34
C CYS A 19 -35.99 -41.92 182.16
N SER A 20 -36.92 -42.58 181.46
CA SER A 20 -36.47 -43.40 180.31
C SER A 20 -36.39 -42.58 179.04
N VAL A 21 -35.39 -41.71 179.06
CA VAL A 21 -34.84 -41.04 177.89
C VAL A 21 -33.86 -42.02 177.24
N ALA A 22 -34.06 -42.33 175.97
CA ALA A 22 -33.15 -43.20 175.23
C ALA A 22 -32.58 -42.46 174.02
N ILE A 23 -31.24 -42.39 174.02
CA ILE A 23 -30.45 -41.56 173.12
C ILE A 23 -29.79 -42.47 172.07
N LYS A 24 -30.18 -42.33 170.80
CA LYS A 24 -29.84 -43.25 169.68
C LYS A 24 -28.35 -43.30 169.36
N ALA A 25 -27.67 -44.45 169.35
CA ALA A 25 -26.23 -44.56 169.02
C ALA A 25 -25.88 -44.32 167.53
N ARG A 26 -24.67 -43.83 167.25
CA ARG A 26 -24.12 -43.67 165.88
C ARG A 26 -23.45 -44.98 165.42
N PRO A 27 -23.70 -45.45 164.18
CA PRO A 27 -23.10 -46.67 163.66
C PRO A 27 -21.82 -46.42 162.82
N PRO A 28 -20.88 -47.38 162.82
CA PRO A 28 -19.55 -47.30 162.17
C PRO A 28 -19.56 -47.48 160.64
N ASN A 29 -18.43 -47.15 159.98
CA ASN A 29 -18.21 -47.28 158.53
C ASN A 29 -18.22 -48.79 158.12
N VAL A 30 -18.96 -49.30 157.13
CA VAL A 30 -19.30 -48.95 155.72
C VAL A 30 -18.29 -49.53 154.70
N ARG A 31 -18.37 -50.85 154.47
CA ARG A 31 -17.81 -51.67 153.38
C ARG A 31 -16.59 -52.53 153.78
N PRO A 32 -16.70 -53.87 153.60
CA PRO A 32 -15.61 -54.79 153.91
C PRO A 32 -14.38 -54.52 153.03
N PRO A 33 -13.17 -54.84 153.53
CA PRO A 33 -11.93 -54.72 152.76
C PRO A 33 -11.97 -55.42 151.40
N GLU A 34 -12.76 -56.49 151.27
CA GLU A 34 -12.80 -57.34 150.07
C GLU A 34 -13.87 -56.98 149.02
N HIS A 35 -14.65 -55.91 149.21
CA HIS A 35 -15.76 -55.55 148.33
C HIS A 35 -15.35 -55.48 146.83
N LEU A 36 -14.15 -54.98 146.54
CA LEU A 36 -13.64 -54.87 145.16
C LEU A 36 -13.34 -56.24 144.53
N ILE A 37 -12.98 -57.24 145.33
CA ILE A 37 -12.64 -58.59 144.86
C ILE A 37 -13.94 -59.33 144.49
N LEU A 38 -14.98 -59.23 145.32
CA LEU A 38 -16.28 -59.85 145.05
C LEU A 38 -16.97 -59.24 143.83
N GLU A 39 -16.87 -57.92 143.65
CA GLU A 39 -17.37 -57.29 142.41
C GLU A 39 -16.59 -57.71 141.16
N ARG A 40 -15.26 -57.90 141.26
CA ARG A 40 -14.48 -58.45 140.13
C ARG A 40 -14.91 -59.87 139.79
N ARG A 41 -15.03 -60.77 140.78
CA ARG A 41 -15.50 -62.15 140.56
C ARG A 41 -16.87 -62.20 139.92
N LYS A 42 -17.83 -61.41 140.42
CA LYS A 42 -19.17 -61.33 139.83
C LYS A 42 -19.15 -60.84 138.39
N LYS A 43 -18.25 -59.91 138.04
CA LYS A 43 -18.06 -59.47 136.65
C LYS A 43 -17.39 -60.54 135.79
N GLU A 44 -16.41 -61.25 136.33
CA GLU A 44 -15.71 -62.36 135.66
C GLU A 44 -16.66 -63.53 135.37
N ASP A 45 -17.53 -63.91 136.31
CA ASP A 45 -18.54 -64.98 136.13
C ASP A 45 -19.54 -64.63 135.02
N MET A 46 -20.06 -63.40 135.01
CA MET A 46 -20.95 -62.92 133.95
C MET A 46 -20.24 -62.91 132.59
N LEU A 47 -18.98 -62.46 132.54
CA LEU A 47 -18.19 -62.50 131.31
C LEU A 47 -17.97 -63.93 130.83
N ALA A 48 -17.72 -64.88 131.72
CA ALA A 48 -17.56 -66.29 131.38
C ALA A 48 -18.86 -66.91 130.83
N GLU A 49 -20.02 -66.56 131.38
CA GLU A 49 -21.32 -67.01 130.84
C GLU A 49 -21.60 -66.41 129.45
N TYR A 50 -21.37 -65.11 129.26
CA TYR A 50 -21.52 -64.48 127.95
C TYR A 50 -20.55 -65.06 126.92
N GLN A 51 -19.32 -65.39 127.31
CA GLN A 51 -18.36 -66.08 126.46
C GLN A 51 -18.86 -67.46 126.04
N LYS A 52 -19.37 -68.27 126.99
CA LYS A 52 -19.95 -69.59 126.66
C LYS A 52 -21.13 -69.48 125.70
N ASN A 53 -22.02 -68.51 125.91
CA ASN A 53 -23.19 -68.33 125.05
C ASN A 53 -22.78 -67.84 123.65
N THR A 54 -21.80 -66.95 123.56
CA THR A 54 -21.23 -66.49 122.28
C THR A 54 -20.57 -67.63 121.52
N GLN A 55 -19.82 -68.50 122.22
CA GLN A 55 -19.24 -69.72 121.63
C GLN A 55 -20.33 -70.68 121.12
N TYR A 56 -21.41 -70.87 121.87
CA TYR A 56 -22.53 -71.71 121.47
C TYR A 56 -23.24 -71.17 120.21
N ILE A 57 -23.52 -69.86 120.14
CA ILE A 57 -24.11 -69.22 118.96
C ILE A 57 -23.17 -69.38 117.75
N GLY A 58 -21.87 -69.09 117.92
CA GLY A 58 -20.89 -69.24 116.83
C GLY A 58 -20.78 -70.68 116.31
N LEU A 59 -20.94 -71.68 117.17
CA LEU A 59 -20.95 -73.09 116.75
C LEU A 59 -22.21 -73.45 115.96
N ASN A 60 -23.37 -72.92 116.35
CA ASN A 60 -24.62 -73.11 115.60
C ASN A 60 -24.60 -72.39 114.24
N ASP A 61 -24.04 -71.19 114.15
CA ASP A 61 -23.87 -70.48 112.88
C ASP A 61 -22.97 -71.26 111.93
N LEU A 62 -21.85 -71.80 112.42
CA LEU A 62 -20.96 -72.66 111.63
C LEU A 62 -21.69 -73.90 111.11
N LYS A 63 -22.54 -74.53 111.94
CA LYS A 63 -23.35 -75.69 111.52
C LYS A 63 -24.34 -75.31 110.41
N ASN A 64 -25.04 -74.19 110.55
CA ASN A 64 -25.98 -73.71 109.54
C ASN A 64 -25.27 -73.34 108.22
N GLU A 65 -24.08 -72.73 108.29
CA GLU A 65 -23.26 -72.46 107.10
C GLU A 65 -22.82 -73.74 106.40
N TRP A 66 -22.42 -74.76 107.17
CA TRP A 66 -22.05 -76.07 106.63
C TRP A 66 -23.22 -76.77 105.93
N GLU A 67 -24.42 -76.74 106.52
CA GLU A 67 -25.63 -77.29 105.89
C GLU A 67 -25.97 -76.55 104.57
N ARG A 68 -25.91 -75.21 104.57
CA ARG A 68 -26.13 -74.41 103.34
C ARG A 68 -25.08 -74.70 102.27
N TRP A 69 -23.82 -74.88 102.67
CA TRP A 69 -22.72 -75.19 101.75
C TRP A 69 -22.85 -76.59 101.15
N THR A 70 -23.18 -77.59 101.98
CA THR A 70 -23.37 -78.98 101.53
C THR A 70 -24.58 -79.11 100.60
N ASP A 71 -25.72 -78.48 100.93
CA ASP A 71 -26.88 -78.43 100.03
C ASP A 71 -26.56 -77.79 98.68
N ARG A 72 -25.82 -76.68 98.69
CA ARG A 72 -25.34 -76.05 97.45
C ARG A 72 -24.45 -77.00 96.66
N LYS A 73 -23.55 -77.74 97.31
CA LYS A 73 -22.69 -78.75 96.67
C LYS A 73 -23.48 -79.91 96.09
N TYR A 74 -24.49 -80.43 96.79
CA TYR A 74 -25.36 -81.49 96.26
C TYR A 74 -26.09 -81.04 94.99
N LYS A 75 -26.69 -79.84 95.00
CA LYS A 75 -27.36 -79.28 93.81
C LYS A 75 -26.40 -79.16 92.62
N ILE A 76 -25.19 -78.64 92.84
CA ILE A 76 -24.15 -78.55 91.79
C ILE A 76 -23.78 -79.94 91.26
N ASN A 77 -23.54 -80.92 92.13
CA ASN A 77 -23.14 -82.26 91.72
C ASN A 77 -24.25 -82.99 90.94
N THR A 78 -25.51 -82.80 91.32
CA THR A 78 -26.66 -83.33 90.56
C THR A 78 -26.72 -82.73 89.16
N CYS A 79 -26.55 -81.41 89.04
CA CYS A 79 -26.47 -80.76 87.73
C CYS A 79 -25.29 -81.29 86.89
N LYS A 80 -24.10 -81.45 87.49
CA LYS A 80 -22.92 -82.01 86.81
C LYS A 80 -23.19 -83.41 86.26
N ARG A 81 -23.72 -84.32 87.07
CA ARG A 81 -24.04 -85.69 86.62
C ARG A 81 -25.03 -85.70 85.45
N ARG A 82 -26.03 -84.82 85.48
CA ARG A 82 -27.01 -84.70 84.38
C ARG A 82 -26.35 -84.18 83.10
N VAL A 83 -25.49 -83.18 83.20
CA VAL A 83 -24.70 -82.67 82.06
C VAL A 83 -23.77 -83.75 81.51
N ASP A 84 -23.04 -84.46 82.37
CA ASP A 84 -22.14 -85.54 81.94
C ASP A 84 -22.90 -86.67 81.23
N SER A 85 -24.11 -87.00 81.70
CA SER A 85 -24.97 -87.97 81.03
C SER A 85 -25.38 -87.49 79.63
N MET A 86 -25.75 -86.23 79.47
CA MET A 86 -26.10 -85.64 78.16
C MET A 86 -24.89 -85.54 77.22
N MET A 87 -23.71 -85.27 77.76
CA MET A 87 -22.47 -85.25 76.98
C MET A 87 -22.12 -86.65 76.46
N LYS A 88 -22.28 -87.69 77.29
CA LYS A 88 -22.10 -89.08 76.85
C LYS A 88 -23.08 -89.48 75.75
N THR A 89 -24.37 -89.15 75.90
CA THR A 89 -25.36 -89.43 74.84
C THR A 89 -25.00 -88.72 73.54
N ASN A 90 -24.57 -87.46 73.61
CA ASN A 90 -24.11 -86.73 72.43
C ASN A 90 -22.88 -87.39 71.79
N GLN A 91 -21.93 -87.87 72.60
CA GLN A 91 -20.75 -88.57 72.10
C GLN A 91 -21.13 -89.84 71.34
N PHE A 92 -22.08 -90.64 71.85
CA PHE A 92 -22.60 -91.80 71.12
C PHE A 92 -23.27 -91.41 69.81
N THR A 93 -24.07 -90.33 69.77
CA THR A 93 -24.67 -89.86 68.50
C THR A 93 -23.64 -89.38 67.48
N ILE A 94 -22.52 -88.80 67.94
CA ILE A 94 -21.42 -88.36 67.06
C ILE A 94 -20.68 -89.57 66.50
N GLU A 95 -20.38 -90.57 67.32
CA GLU A 95 -19.72 -91.80 66.85
C GLU A 95 -20.60 -92.57 65.86
N ASP A 96 -21.90 -92.68 66.11
CA ASP A 96 -22.84 -93.30 65.16
C ASP A 96 -22.88 -92.55 63.80
N ARG A 97 -22.81 -91.21 63.83
CA ARG A 97 -22.70 -90.41 62.60
C ARG A 97 -21.35 -90.61 61.91
N ARG A 98 -20.25 -90.77 62.65
CA ARG A 98 -18.92 -91.05 62.09
C ARG A 98 -18.86 -92.42 61.43
N GLU A 99 -19.50 -93.42 62.01
CA GLU A 99 -19.56 -94.76 61.43
C GLU A 99 -20.33 -94.76 60.10
N ARG A 100 -21.51 -94.14 60.07
CA ARG A 100 -22.27 -93.96 58.82
C ARG A 100 -21.48 -93.21 57.75
N LEU A 101 -20.71 -92.20 58.13
CA LEU A 101 -19.84 -91.48 57.18
C LEU A 101 -18.71 -92.38 56.66
N ARG A 102 -18.09 -93.20 57.52
CA ARG A 102 -17.07 -94.17 57.09
C ARG A 102 -17.63 -95.16 56.07
N GLU A 103 -18.81 -95.71 56.31
CA GLU A 103 -19.46 -96.66 55.40
C GLU A 103 -19.73 -96.01 54.02
N MET A 104 -20.26 -94.79 53.99
CA MET A 104 -20.50 -94.07 52.73
C MET A 104 -19.20 -93.81 51.97
N LEU A 105 -18.15 -93.36 52.65
CA LEU A 105 -16.85 -93.11 52.01
C LEU A 105 -16.22 -94.40 51.46
N GLN A 106 -16.34 -95.52 52.17
CA GLN A 106 -15.86 -96.82 51.69
C GLN A 106 -16.62 -97.31 50.45
N GLN A 107 -17.93 -97.07 50.39
CA GLN A 107 -18.73 -97.38 49.21
C GLN A 107 -18.30 -96.52 48.01
N GLU A 108 -18.14 -95.22 48.21
CA GLU A 108 -17.65 -94.31 47.16
C GLU A 108 -16.25 -94.74 46.66
N GLU A 109 -15.32 -95.08 47.57
CA GLU A 109 -14.00 -95.59 47.20
C GLU A 109 -14.08 -96.88 46.37
N ALA A 110 -14.94 -97.82 46.76
CA ALA A 110 -15.14 -99.07 46.02
C ALA A 110 -15.75 -98.83 44.63
N ASP A 111 -16.72 -97.93 44.52
CA ASP A 111 -17.36 -97.56 43.25
C ASP A 111 -16.34 -96.89 42.30
N TYR A 112 -15.50 -95.99 42.81
CA TYR A 112 -14.44 -95.37 42.01
C TYR A 112 -13.39 -96.39 41.54
N LEU A 113 -13.01 -97.35 42.39
CA LEU A 113 -12.09 -98.42 41.98
C LEU A 113 -12.70 -99.28 40.86
N ALA A 114 -13.97 -99.67 40.99
CA ALA A 114 -14.67 -100.42 39.93
C ALA A 114 -14.79 -99.60 38.63
N GLU A 115 -15.07 -98.30 38.73
CA GLU A 115 -15.15 -97.42 37.56
C GLU A 115 -13.78 -97.30 36.88
N MET A 116 -12.69 -97.18 37.64
CA MET A 116 -11.32 -97.13 37.11
C MET A 116 -10.97 -98.43 36.38
N GLU A 117 -11.22 -99.59 36.97
CA GLU A 117 -10.99 -100.90 36.34
C GLU A 117 -11.82 -101.08 35.06
N SER A 118 -13.07 -100.60 35.04
CA SER A 118 -13.93 -100.68 33.85
C SER A 118 -13.50 -99.74 32.72
N LYS A 119 -12.86 -98.61 33.04
CA LYS A 119 -12.38 -97.62 32.08
C LYS A 119 -11.02 -97.96 31.51
N GLU A 120 -10.28 -98.88 32.12
CA GLU A 120 -9.02 -99.36 31.59
C GLU A 120 -9.25 -100.20 30.33
N GLU A 121 -8.91 -99.62 29.18
CA GLU A 121 -8.98 -100.32 27.91
C GLU A 121 -8.14 -101.60 27.96
N THR A 122 -8.78 -102.73 27.66
CA THR A 122 -8.05 -104.00 27.58
C THR A 122 -7.03 -103.97 26.45
N THR A 123 -5.95 -104.75 26.60
CA THR A 123 -4.91 -104.85 25.55
C THR A 123 -5.48 -105.29 24.19
N LEU A 124 -6.54 -106.10 24.19
CA LEU A 124 -7.24 -106.56 23.00
C LEU A 124 -8.03 -105.43 22.31
N GLU A 125 -8.71 -104.57 23.07
CA GLU A 125 -9.40 -103.39 22.53
C GLU A 125 -8.44 -102.39 21.92
N ARG A 126 -7.32 -102.13 22.61
CA ARG A 126 -6.26 -101.25 22.08
C ARG A 126 -5.69 -101.81 20.77
N GLN A 127 -5.44 -103.11 20.69
CA GLN A 127 -4.99 -103.77 19.47
C GLN A 127 -6.07 -103.75 18.36
N ALA A 128 -7.35 -103.83 18.70
CA ALA A 128 -8.44 -103.70 17.73
C ALA A 128 -8.54 -102.27 17.17
N LYS A 129 -8.48 -101.23 18.02
CA LYS A 129 -8.43 -99.82 17.60
C LYS A 129 -7.22 -99.53 16.70
N MET A 130 -6.05 -100.10 17.02
CA MET A 130 -4.85 -99.96 16.18
C MET A 130 -5.02 -100.64 14.82
N ARG A 131 -5.65 -101.82 14.75
CA ARG A 131 -5.96 -102.51 13.49
C ARG A 131 -6.95 -101.73 12.64
N GLU A 132 -8.02 -101.21 13.23
CA GLU A 132 -9.01 -100.38 12.54
C GLU A 132 -8.38 -99.08 12.02
N ARG A 133 -7.57 -98.40 12.83
CA ARG A 133 -6.83 -97.20 12.40
C ARG A 133 -5.87 -97.51 11.24
N ALA A 134 -5.19 -98.65 11.28
CA ALA A 134 -4.31 -99.07 10.20
C ALA A 134 -5.09 -99.39 8.90
N ARG A 135 -6.27 -100.02 9.01
CA ARG A 135 -7.18 -100.25 7.87
C ARG A 135 -7.65 -98.92 7.26
N ALA A 136 -8.16 -98.01 8.07
CA ALA A 136 -8.63 -96.70 7.61
C ALA A 136 -7.52 -95.88 6.94
N LEU A 137 -6.29 -95.92 7.47
CA LEU A 137 -5.13 -95.27 6.84
C LEU A 137 -4.76 -95.91 5.50
N LYS A 138 -4.84 -97.24 5.39
CA LYS A 138 -4.60 -97.95 4.13
C LYS A 138 -5.67 -97.60 3.10
N GLU A 139 -6.94 -97.59 3.48
CA GLU A 139 -8.05 -97.19 2.60
C GLU A 139 -7.96 -95.74 2.16
N LYS A 140 -7.56 -94.82 3.06
CA LYS A 140 -7.34 -93.41 2.69
C LYS A 140 -6.22 -93.27 1.66
N ARG A 141 -5.07 -93.93 1.88
CA ARG A 141 -3.95 -93.92 0.92
C ARG A 141 -4.35 -94.50 -0.42
N GLU A 142 -5.14 -95.58 -0.44
CA GLU A 142 -5.60 -96.16 -1.69
C GLU A 142 -6.59 -95.26 -2.42
N ARG A 143 -7.49 -94.57 -1.71
CA ARG A 143 -8.37 -93.55 -2.30
C ARG A 143 -7.59 -92.40 -2.92
N GLU A 144 -6.66 -91.80 -2.16
CA GLU A 144 -5.79 -90.72 -2.65
C GLU A 144 -4.99 -91.16 -3.89
N ARG A 145 -4.50 -92.41 -3.90
CA ARG A 145 -3.81 -92.99 -5.05
C ARG A 145 -4.74 -93.14 -6.26
N LEU A 146 -5.97 -93.62 -6.07
CA LEU A 146 -6.94 -93.79 -7.15
C LEU A 146 -7.39 -92.45 -7.73
N GLU A 147 -7.66 -91.44 -6.89
CA GLU A 147 -7.99 -90.08 -7.34
C GLU A 147 -6.85 -89.48 -8.16
N PHE A 148 -5.60 -89.58 -7.67
CA PHE A 148 -4.45 -89.10 -8.43
C PHE A 148 -4.30 -89.81 -9.78
N VAL A 149 -4.50 -91.13 -9.81
CA VAL A 149 -4.46 -91.91 -11.05
C VAL A 149 -5.56 -91.45 -12.01
N GLN A 150 -6.77 -91.20 -11.52
CA GLN A 150 -7.87 -90.68 -12.32
C GLN A 150 -7.55 -89.29 -12.90
N ASP A 151 -7.04 -88.36 -12.08
CA ASP A 151 -6.62 -87.03 -12.54
C ASP A 151 -5.55 -87.11 -13.64
N LYS A 152 -4.64 -88.09 -13.54
CA LYS A 152 -3.63 -88.33 -14.59
C LYS A 152 -4.25 -88.92 -15.86
N TYR A 153 -5.24 -89.79 -15.76
CA TYR A 153 -5.99 -90.24 -16.93
C TYR A 153 -6.75 -89.09 -17.59
N ASP A 154 -7.39 -88.23 -16.81
CA ASP A 154 -8.10 -87.06 -17.33
C ASP A 154 -7.14 -86.06 -17.98
N GLN A 155 -5.97 -85.84 -17.39
CA GLN A 155 -4.92 -85.03 -17.97
C GLN A 155 -4.42 -85.61 -19.31
N GLN A 156 -4.18 -86.92 -19.37
CA GLN A 156 -3.79 -87.59 -20.61
C GLN A 156 -4.89 -87.46 -21.67
N PHE A 157 -6.16 -87.68 -21.28
CA PHE A 157 -7.30 -87.50 -22.17
C PHE A 157 -7.37 -86.08 -22.73
N ARG A 158 -7.25 -85.05 -21.87
CA ARG A 158 -7.27 -83.65 -22.33
C ARG A 158 -6.13 -83.33 -23.29
N ASN A 159 -4.94 -83.87 -23.05
CA ASN A 159 -3.78 -83.61 -23.89
C ASN A 159 -3.82 -84.36 -25.23
N GLN A 160 -4.35 -85.60 -25.23
CA GLN A 160 -4.36 -86.49 -26.39
C GLN A 160 -5.64 -86.41 -27.22
N CYS A 161 -6.75 -85.90 -26.67
CA CYS A 161 -8.01 -85.78 -27.38
C CYS A 161 -7.95 -84.63 -28.42
N GLU A 162 -7.89 -84.99 -29.70
CA GLU A 162 -7.85 -84.04 -30.81
C GLU A 162 -9.14 -83.22 -30.93
N GLU A 163 -10.29 -83.84 -30.65
CA GLU A 163 -11.59 -83.16 -30.67
C GLU A 163 -11.64 -82.01 -29.66
N LEU A 164 -11.15 -82.25 -28.43
CA LEU A 164 -11.05 -81.21 -27.41
C LEU A 164 -10.10 -80.09 -27.84
N ARG A 165 -8.96 -80.42 -28.45
CA ARG A 165 -8.02 -79.40 -28.96
C ARG A 165 -8.67 -78.52 -30.02
N SER A 166 -9.40 -79.12 -30.96
CA SER A 166 -10.08 -78.40 -32.04
C SER A 166 -11.20 -77.48 -31.52
N THR A 167 -11.98 -77.94 -30.53
CA THR A 167 -13.07 -77.15 -29.93
C THR A 167 -12.54 -76.00 -29.08
N LEU A 168 -11.50 -76.23 -28.28
CA LEU A 168 -10.83 -75.16 -27.52
C LEU A 168 -10.20 -74.11 -28.45
N SER A 169 -9.59 -74.55 -29.57
CA SER A 169 -9.05 -73.61 -30.55
C SER A 169 -10.13 -72.74 -31.20
N LYS A 170 -11.29 -73.31 -31.54
CA LYS A 170 -12.44 -72.54 -32.06
C LYS A 170 -12.97 -71.55 -31.03
N ARG A 171 -13.15 -71.98 -29.78
CA ARG A 171 -13.57 -71.10 -28.69
C ARG A 171 -12.59 -69.94 -28.50
N GLN A 172 -11.29 -70.20 -28.53
CA GLN A 172 -10.28 -69.16 -28.45
C GLN A 172 -10.36 -68.18 -29.63
N GLN A 173 -10.66 -68.66 -30.84
CA GLN A 173 -10.88 -67.80 -32.00
C GLN A 173 -12.12 -66.92 -31.81
N ASP A 174 -13.22 -67.47 -31.30
CA ASP A 174 -14.44 -66.71 -31.01
C ASP A 174 -14.18 -65.62 -29.95
N GLU A 175 -13.44 -65.95 -28.89
CA GLU A 175 -13.01 -64.99 -27.85
C GLU A 175 -12.18 -63.85 -28.46
N VAL A 176 -11.19 -64.15 -29.30
CA VAL A 176 -10.39 -63.13 -30.00
C VAL A 176 -11.25 -62.28 -30.94
N CYS A 177 -12.23 -62.87 -31.62
CA CYS A 177 -13.17 -62.13 -32.47
C CYS A 177 -14.01 -61.15 -31.66
N VAL A 178 -14.50 -61.54 -30.48
CA VAL A 178 -15.25 -60.66 -29.58
C VAL A 178 -14.37 -59.51 -29.07
N GLU A 179 -13.16 -59.81 -28.61
CA GLU A 179 -12.21 -58.80 -28.16
C GLU A 179 -11.85 -57.81 -29.27
N ARG A 180 -11.66 -58.29 -30.50
CA ARG A 180 -11.39 -57.44 -31.66
C ARG A 180 -12.56 -56.52 -31.98
N LEU A 181 -13.80 -56.99 -31.88
CA LEU A 181 -14.99 -56.14 -32.09
C LEU A 181 -15.05 -55.03 -31.05
N GLU A 182 -14.71 -55.33 -29.80
CA GLU A 182 -14.67 -54.33 -28.73
C GLU A 182 -13.55 -53.30 -28.97
N GLN A 183 -12.37 -53.74 -29.40
CA GLN A 183 -11.29 -52.82 -29.79
C GLN A 183 -11.69 -51.89 -30.94
N ILE A 184 -12.45 -52.38 -31.92
CA ILE A 184 -12.95 -51.54 -33.03
C ILE A 184 -13.93 -50.50 -32.49
N ARG A 185 -14.86 -50.88 -31.61
CA ARG A 185 -15.80 -49.93 -30.97
C ARG A 185 -15.07 -48.84 -30.20
N ILE A 186 -14.12 -49.21 -29.34
CA ILE A 186 -13.31 -48.24 -28.59
C ILE A 186 -12.57 -47.30 -29.54
N LYS A 187 -12.02 -47.83 -30.63
CA LYS A 187 -11.35 -46.99 -31.64
C LYS A 187 -12.31 -46.03 -32.33
N GLU A 188 -13.53 -46.46 -32.64
CA GLU A 188 -14.57 -45.60 -33.22
C GLU A 188 -14.97 -44.47 -32.27
N GLU A 189 -15.10 -44.74 -30.97
CA GLU A 189 -15.37 -43.72 -29.94
C GLU A 189 -14.22 -42.70 -29.87
N ILE A 190 -12.97 -43.16 -29.80
CA ILE A 190 -11.79 -42.27 -29.80
C ILE A 190 -11.74 -41.39 -31.07
N GLU A 191 -12.09 -41.94 -32.23
CA GLU A 191 -12.13 -41.17 -33.47
C GLU A 191 -13.30 -40.18 -33.52
N GLN A 192 -14.42 -40.45 -32.84
CA GLN A 192 -15.50 -39.48 -32.67
C GLN A 192 -15.07 -38.34 -31.76
N ASP A 193 -14.48 -38.65 -30.59
CA ASP A 193 -13.95 -37.66 -29.65
C ASP A 193 -12.92 -36.74 -30.33
N ARG A 194 -11.98 -37.32 -31.08
CA ARG A 194 -10.99 -36.55 -31.86
C ARG A 194 -11.64 -35.58 -32.84
N LYS A 195 -12.69 -36.01 -33.56
CA LYS A 195 -13.40 -35.13 -34.50
C LYS A 195 -14.14 -34.02 -33.77
N GLU A 196 -14.66 -34.27 -32.57
CA GLU A 196 -15.29 -33.24 -31.74
C GLU A 196 -14.27 -32.23 -31.22
N GLU A 197 -13.11 -32.70 -30.75
CA GLU A 197 -11.97 -31.86 -30.37
C GLU A 197 -11.50 -31.01 -31.56
N GLU A 198 -11.27 -31.61 -32.72
CA GLU A 198 -10.88 -30.88 -33.94
C GLU A 198 -11.89 -29.81 -34.32
N ARG A 199 -13.19 -30.10 -34.24
CA ARG A 199 -14.25 -29.11 -34.49
C ARG A 199 -14.23 -27.99 -33.46
N MET A 200 -14.01 -28.30 -32.19
CA MET A 200 -13.89 -27.29 -31.13
C MET A 200 -12.68 -26.39 -31.38
N TYR A 201 -11.51 -26.96 -31.68
CA TYR A 201 -10.30 -26.20 -32.00
C TYR A 201 -10.46 -25.35 -33.26
N ALA A 202 -11.12 -25.88 -34.31
CA ALA A 202 -11.42 -25.11 -35.51
C ALA A 202 -12.28 -23.88 -35.21
N ARG A 203 -13.32 -24.02 -34.35
CA ARG A 203 -14.15 -22.89 -33.92
C ARG A 203 -13.35 -21.87 -33.12
N LEU A 204 -12.54 -22.31 -32.15
CA LEU A 204 -11.69 -21.42 -31.36
C LEU A 204 -10.68 -20.67 -32.26
N TRP A 205 -10.14 -21.34 -33.27
CA TRP A 205 -9.25 -20.72 -34.24
C TRP A 205 -9.96 -19.69 -35.12
N GLU A 206 -11.18 -19.98 -35.58
CA GLU A 206 -12.01 -19.04 -36.32
C GLU A 206 -12.34 -17.80 -35.47
N GLU A 207 -12.71 -17.98 -34.20
CA GLU A 207 -12.96 -16.90 -33.25
C GLU A 207 -11.70 -16.04 -33.02
N ASP A 208 -10.53 -16.66 -32.82
CA ASP A 208 -9.26 -15.93 -32.67
C ASP A 208 -8.87 -15.17 -33.95
N MET A 209 -9.07 -15.77 -35.12
CA MET A 209 -8.86 -15.12 -36.41
C MET A 209 -9.76 -13.88 -36.57
N LEU A 210 -11.05 -14.01 -36.27
CA LEU A 210 -11.99 -12.89 -36.30
C LEU A 210 -11.64 -11.81 -35.27
N ALA A 211 -11.21 -12.19 -34.06
CA ALA A 211 -10.78 -11.25 -33.04
C ALA A 211 -9.51 -10.47 -33.45
N LYS A 212 -8.56 -11.14 -34.09
CA LYS A 212 -7.36 -10.50 -34.67
C LYS A 212 -7.74 -9.56 -35.81
N ALA A 213 -8.57 -9.98 -36.75
CA ALA A 213 -9.05 -9.13 -37.83
C ALA A 213 -9.79 -7.89 -37.30
N ALA A 214 -10.66 -8.06 -36.29
CA ALA A 214 -11.36 -6.94 -35.65
C ALA A 214 -10.41 -5.99 -34.91
N ARG A 215 -9.33 -6.52 -34.30
CA ARG A 215 -8.28 -5.70 -33.69
C ARG A 215 -7.52 -4.90 -34.75
N GLU A 216 -7.10 -5.53 -35.83
CA GLU A 216 -6.42 -4.87 -36.95
C GLU A 216 -7.30 -3.77 -37.56
N GLU A 217 -8.61 -4.01 -37.71
CA GLU A 217 -9.53 -2.98 -38.21
C GLU A 217 -9.64 -1.79 -37.24
N ARG A 218 -9.69 -2.04 -35.93
CA ARG A 218 -9.68 -0.97 -34.91
C ARG A 218 -8.38 -0.19 -34.92
N ASP A 219 -7.24 -0.88 -34.98
CA ASP A 219 -5.93 -0.26 -35.00
C ASP A 219 -5.73 0.56 -36.29
N ALA A 220 -6.21 0.07 -37.43
CA ALA A 220 -6.23 0.78 -38.70
C ALA A 220 -7.11 2.05 -38.63
N LYS A 221 -8.31 1.96 -38.04
CA LYS A 221 -9.18 3.13 -37.80
C LYS A 221 -8.52 4.15 -36.88
N ALA A 222 -7.97 3.72 -35.74
CA ALA A 222 -7.28 4.59 -34.80
C ALA A 222 -6.00 5.20 -35.41
N ALA A 223 -5.29 4.48 -36.28
CA ALA A 223 -4.17 5.04 -37.04
C ALA A 223 -4.65 6.09 -38.05
N HIS A 224 -5.75 5.83 -38.75
CA HIS A 224 -6.34 6.80 -39.66
C HIS A 224 -6.81 8.06 -38.92
N GLU A 225 -7.46 7.92 -37.77
CA GLU A 225 -7.91 9.05 -36.93
C GLU A 225 -6.72 9.89 -36.45
N ARG A 226 -5.68 9.26 -35.90
CA ARG A 226 -4.44 9.94 -35.51
C ARG A 226 -3.80 10.67 -36.68
N ASN A 227 -3.72 10.04 -37.85
CA ASN A 227 -3.18 10.68 -39.05
C ASN A 227 -4.03 11.89 -39.48
N ALA A 228 -5.37 11.79 -39.40
CA ALA A 228 -6.27 12.88 -39.71
C ALA A 228 -6.12 14.06 -38.71
N GLU A 229 -5.95 13.77 -37.42
CA GLU A 229 -5.67 14.76 -36.38
C GLU A 229 -4.33 15.48 -36.63
N VAL A 230 -3.27 14.72 -36.91
CA VAL A 230 -1.94 15.28 -37.23
C VAL A 230 -2.03 16.18 -38.47
N LEU A 231 -2.71 15.74 -39.53
CA LEU A 231 -2.93 16.56 -40.73
C LEU A 231 -3.73 17.83 -40.42
N SER A 232 -4.73 17.77 -39.55
CA SER A 232 -5.50 18.93 -39.09
C SER A 232 -4.62 19.95 -38.36
N VAL A 233 -3.77 19.47 -37.44
CA VAL A 233 -2.81 20.32 -36.71
C VAL A 233 -1.81 20.95 -37.66
N LEU A 234 -1.24 20.18 -38.60
CA LEU A 234 -0.31 20.69 -39.62
C LEU A 234 -0.95 21.77 -40.48
N ARG A 235 -2.20 21.59 -40.93
CA ARG A 235 -2.94 22.63 -41.67
C ARG A 235 -3.11 23.91 -40.87
N LYS A 236 -3.40 23.82 -39.56
CA LYS A 236 -3.47 25.00 -38.67
C LYS A 236 -2.11 25.69 -38.54
N GLN A 237 -1.03 24.93 -38.40
CA GLN A 237 0.33 25.48 -38.33
C GLN A 237 0.74 26.17 -39.64
N MET A 238 0.42 25.57 -40.79
CA MET A 238 0.65 26.19 -42.10
C MET A 238 -0.12 27.50 -42.25
N ALA A 239 -1.41 27.52 -41.90
CA ALA A 239 -2.22 28.73 -41.94
C ALA A 239 -1.69 29.82 -41.00
N ALA A 240 -1.22 29.47 -39.80
CA ALA A 240 -0.59 30.41 -38.89
C ALA A 240 0.74 30.96 -39.45
N LEU A 241 1.55 30.12 -40.10
CA LEU A 241 2.78 30.55 -40.77
C LEU A 241 2.49 31.45 -41.99
N GLU A 242 1.41 31.22 -42.72
CA GLU A 242 0.98 32.09 -43.81
C GLU A 242 0.49 33.45 -43.28
N ALA A 243 -0.34 33.45 -42.23
CA ALA A 243 -0.81 34.68 -41.58
C ALA A 243 0.35 35.54 -41.05
N THR A 244 1.33 34.94 -40.37
CA THR A 244 2.51 35.67 -39.87
C THR A 244 3.39 36.22 -41.00
N LYS A 245 3.42 35.59 -42.18
CA LYS A 245 4.10 36.12 -43.37
C LYS A 245 3.34 37.32 -43.96
N GLU A 246 2.02 37.23 -44.06
CA GLU A 246 1.18 38.33 -44.55
C GLU A 246 1.26 39.55 -43.63
N GLU A 247 1.23 39.35 -42.31
CA GLU A 247 1.41 40.42 -41.33
C GLU A 247 2.78 41.08 -41.43
N ALA A 248 3.85 40.30 -41.62
CA ALA A 248 5.18 40.84 -41.83
C ALA A 248 5.30 41.67 -43.12
N LEU A 249 4.59 41.29 -44.19
CA LEU A 249 4.50 42.09 -45.41
C LEU A 249 3.74 43.39 -45.18
N ARG A 250 2.59 43.34 -44.49
CA ARG A 250 1.82 44.54 -44.13
C ARG A 250 2.63 45.52 -43.29
N LEU A 251 3.36 45.04 -42.28
CA LEU A 251 4.21 45.90 -41.45
C LEU A 251 5.32 46.59 -42.26
N LYS A 252 5.91 45.89 -43.24
CA LYS A 252 6.89 46.49 -44.18
C LYS A 252 6.27 47.52 -45.12
N GLU A 253 5.06 47.28 -45.61
CA GLU A 253 4.34 48.25 -46.44
C GLU A 253 3.96 49.51 -45.64
N GLU A 254 3.48 49.34 -44.41
CA GLU A 254 3.20 50.45 -43.48
C GLU A 254 4.46 51.26 -43.17
N GLU A 255 5.60 50.60 -42.90
CA GLU A 255 6.89 51.27 -42.69
C GLU A 255 7.30 52.09 -43.93
N ALA A 256 7.18 51.50 -45.12
CA ALA A 256 7.50 52.18 -46.38
C ALA A 256 6.60 53.39 -46.64
N GLN A 257 5.31 53.32 -46.28
CA GLN A 257 4.38 54.46 -46.36
C GLN A 257 4.75 55.57 -45.37
N LEU A 258 5.05 55.23 -44.12
CA LEU A 258 5.45 56.20 -43.10
C LEU A 258 6.78 56.90 -43.45
N LEU A 259 7.75 56.17 -44.03
CA LEU A 259 8.99 56.74 -44.55
C LEU A 259 8.74 57.72 -45.70
N LYS A 260 7.79 57.40 -46.61
CA LYS A 260 7.38 58.33 -47.68
C LYS A 260 6.74 59.60 -47.10
N GLU A 261 5.87 59.48 -46.10
CA GLU A 261 5.28 60.63 -45.41
C GLU A 261 6.34 61.50 -44.71
N GLN A 262 7.28 60.89 -44.00
CA GLN A 262 8.39 61.61 -43.34
C GLN A 262 9.26 62.37 -44.36
N ASN A 263 9.59 61.74 -45.48
CA ASN A 263 10.36 62.37 -46.56
C ASN A 263 9.59 63.50 -47.24
N ALA A 264 8.28 63.34 -47.46
CA ALA A 264 7.43 64.40 -48.00
C ALA A 264 7.34 65.62 -47.06
N LEU A 265 7.22 65.40 -45.75
CA LEU A 265 7.26 66.47 -44.75
C LEU A 265 8.62 67.20 -44.77
N ARG A 266 9.73 66.46 -44.81
CA ARG A 266 11.08 67.04 -44.89
C ARG A 266 11.27 67.86 -46.18
N ALA A 267 10.78 67.34 -47.31
CA ALA A 267 10.82 68.05 -48.59
C ALA A 267 9.98 69.34 -48.57
N ALA A 268 8.80 69.32 -47.96
CA ALA A 268 7.95 70.51 -47.80
C ALA A 268 8.59 71.57 -46.89
N GLU A 269 9.26 71.15 -45.81
CA GLU A 269 10.04 72.06 -44.97
C GLU A 269 11.23 72.69 -45.71
N GLU A 270 11.96 71.90 -46.50
CA GLU A 270 13.07 72.39 -47.30
C GLU A 270 12.62 73.36 -48.39
N GLN A 271 11.53 73.05 -49.11
CA GLN A 271 10.96 73.95 -50.10
C GLN A 271 10.56 75.28 -49.47
N ARG A 272 9.89 75.27 -48.30
CA ARG A 272 9.53 76.51 -47.60
C ARG A 272 10.75 77.29 -47.12
N LYS A 273 11.79 76.64 -46.59
CA LYS A 273 13.05 77.30 -46.23
C LYS A 273 13.71 77.96 -47.44
N ARG A 274 13.67 77.32 -48.62
CA ARG A 274 14.16 77.90 -49.89
C ARG A 274 13.33 79.10 -50.32
N GLU A 275 12.00 79.01 -50.26
CA GLU A 275 11.10 80.13 -50.59
C GLU A 275 11.29 81.33 -49.64
N ASP A 276 11.41 81.09 -48.34
CA ASP A 276 11.66 82.14 -47.35
C ASP A 276 13.03 82.81 -47.58
N LYS A 277 14.07 82.03 -47.94
CA LYS A 277 15.39 82.57 -48.31
C LYS A 277 15.33 83.44 -49.57
N LEU A 278 14.63 82.99 -50.62
CA LEU A 278 14.42 83.76 -51.84
C LEU A 278 13.63 85.05 -51.59
N ARG A 279 12.60 85.00 -50.74
CA ARG A 279 11.84 86.19 -50.34
C ARG A 279 12.72 87.18 -49.59
N GLN A 280 13.56 86.72 -48.65
CA GLN A 280 14.50 87.58 -47.94
C GLN A 280 15.51 88.22 -48.91
N GLN A 281 16.06 87.46 -49.87
CA GLN A 281 16.97 88.00 -50.88
C GLN A 281 16.31 89.08 -51.76
N ARG A 282 15.05 88.90 -52.17
CA ARG A 282 14.28 89.92 -52.90
C ARG A 282 14.08 91.17 -52.07
N GLN A 283 13.68 91.03 -50.81
CA GLN A 283 13.51 92.16 -49.89
C GLN A 283 14.82 92.94 -49.67
N THR A 284 15.95 92.25 -49.53
CA THR A 284 17.25 92.90 -49.41
C THR A 284 17.65 93.63 -50.70
N ARG A 285 17.36 93.04 -51.88
CA ARG A 285 17.61 93.69 -53.17
C ARG A 285 16.76 94.95 -53.34
N GLU A 286 15.46 94.89 -53.05
CA GLU A 286 14.55 96.04 -53.12
C GLU A 286 15.00 97.17 -52.17
N MET A 287 15.45 96.84 -50.96
CA MET A 287 16.02 97.81 -50.02
C MET A 287 17.29 98.48 -50.56
N LEU A 288 18.18 97.71 -51.20
CA LEU A 288 19.41 98.23 -51.82
C LEU A 288 19.10 99.10 -53.05
N ASP A 289 18.18 98.68 -53.91
CA ASP A 289 17.72 99.44 -55.07
C ASP A 289 17.09 100.78 -54.66
N LEU A 290 16.25 100.79 -53.60
CA LEU A 290 15.70 102.02 -53.04
C LEU A 290 16.80 102.94 -52.49
N SER A 291 17.80 102.37 -51.81
CA SER A 291 18.94 103.14 -51.29
C SER A 291 19.80 103.76 -52.42
N LEU A 292 19.96 103.05 -53.54
CA LEU A 292 20.64 103.55 -54.74
C LEU A 292 19.84 104.67 -55.38
N GLN A 293 18.52 104.50 -55.55
CA GLN A 293 17.64 105.55 -56.09
C GLN A 293 17.67 106.81 -55.24
N LEU A 294 17.66 106.69 -53.91
CA LEU A 294 17.77 107.83 -53.00
C LEU A 294 19.13 108.54 -53.13
N LYS A 295 20.24 107.80 -53.27
CA LYS A 295 21.56 108.38 -53.54
C LYS A 295 21.64 109.08 -54.90
N MET A 296 21.04 108.51 -55.95
CA MET A 296 20.99 109.15 -57.27
C MET A 296 20.16 110.43 -57.26
N LYS A 297 19.01 110.44 -56.58
CA LYS A 297 18.21 111.65 -56.38
C LYS A 297 18.97 112.73 -55.60
N LYS A 298 19.79 112.33 -54.63
CA LYS A 298 20.63 113.26 -53.86
C LYS A 298 21.71 113.90 -54.75
N LYS A 299 22.42 113.11 -55.54
CA LYS A 299 23.39 113.62 -56.54
C LYS A 299 22.76 114.53 -57.60
N ALA A 300 21.58 114.18 -58.10
CA ALA A 300 20.87 115.01 -59.08
C ALA A 300 20.42 116.36 -58.50
N LYS A 301 20.09 116.41 -57.19
CA LYS A 301 19.83 117.68 -56.50
C LYS A 301 21.11 118.49 -56.30
N GLU A 302 22.21 117.86 -55.93
CA GLU A 302 23.52 118.51 -55.80
C GLU A 302 23.97 119.14 -57.14
N GLU A 303 23.82 118.43 -58.27
CA GLU A 303 24.10 118.98 -59.62
C GLU A 303 23.16 120.13 -60.02
N GLN A 304 21.88 120.10 -59.62
CA GLN A 304 20.94 121.20 -59.86
C GLN A 304 21.27 122.44 -59.01
N GLU A 305 21.78 122.25 -57.80
CA GLU A 305 22.21 123.33 -56.91
C GLU A 305 23.50 124.00 -57.43
N GLU A 306 24.44 123.25 -58.01
CA GLU A 306 25.63 123.79 -58.69
C GLU A 306 25.25 124.64 -59.92
N LEU A 307 24.34 124.15 -60.79
CA LEU A 307 23.83 124.89 -61.94
C LEU A 307 23.09 126.19 -61.54
N ALA A 308 22.36 126.17 -60.43
CA ALA A 308 21.67 127.35 -59.91
C ALA A 308 22.64 128.39 -59.32
N PHE A 309 23.78 127.95 -58.78
CA PHE A 309 24.85 128.82 -58.31
C PHE A 309 25.56 129.52 -59.49
N ASP A 310 25.83 128.80 -60.58
CA ASP A 310 26.42 129.35 -61.81
C ASP A 310 25.49 130.37 -62.50
N LEU A 311 24.18 130.17 -62.44
CA LEU A 311 23.18 131.10 -62.98
C LEU A 311 23.11 132.42 -62.18
N LYS A 312 23.24 132.34 -60.85
CA LYS A 312 23.28 133.51 -59.96
C LYS A 312 24.53 134.38 -60.15
N MET A 313 25.66 133.76 -60.49
CA MET A 313 26.90 134.48 -60.81
C MET A 313 26.79 135.26 -62.14
N LEU A 314 26.03 134.73 -63.11
CA LEU A 314 25.75 135.41 -64.38
C LEU A 314 24.71 136.55 -64.24
N GLU A 315 23.73 136.41 -63.33
CA GLU A 315 22.77 137.47 -62.99
C GLU A 315 23.46 138.67 -62.32
N GLN A 316 24.42 138.44 -61.42
CA GLN A 316 25.18 139.51 -60.77
C GLN A 316 26.06 140.33 -61.73
N LEU A 317 26.56 139.73 -62.82
CA LEU A 317 27.32 140.44 -63.85
C LEU A 317 26.43 141.27 -64.82
N LEU A 318 25.12 141.04 -64.84
CA LEU A 318 24.14 141.78 -65.65
C LEU A 318 23.49 142.95 -64.89
N GLU A 319 23.40 142.88 -63.57
CA GLU A 319 22.82 143.92 -62.71
C GLU A 319 23.77 145.10 -62.41
N GLU A 320 25.09 144.93 -62.56
CA GLU A 320 26.07 146.03 -62.44
C GLU A 320 26.13 146.95 -63.68
N SER A 321 25.51 146.56 -64.80
CA SER A 321 25.58 147.30 -66.08
C SER A 321 24.40 148.27 -66.33
N ARG A 322 23.37 148.35 -65.46
CA ARG A 322 22.10 148.95 -65.91
C ARG A 322 21.35 149.94 -65.05
N ASN A 323 21.83 150.47 -63.91
CA ASN A 323 21.02 151.45 -63.17
C ASN A 323 21.79 152.60 -62.51
N GLU A 324 22.27 153.52 -63.35
CA GLU A 324 22.76 154.87 -62.99
C GLU A 324 21.82 156.01 -63.47
N ALA A 325 20.55 155.74 -63.79
CA ALA A 325 19.61 156.78 -64.24
C ALA A 325 18.49 157.02 -63.20
N MET A 326 18.73 158.03 -62.37
CA MET A 326 17.84 158.56 -61.34
C MET A 326 16.51 159.14 -61.89
N GLU A 327 15.56 159.37 -60.96
CA GLU A 327 14.46 160.36 -61.03
C GLU A 327 13.11 160.00 -61.66
N ILE A 328 12.38 159.02 -61.09
CA ILE A 328 10.91 159.15 -60.90
C ILE A 328 10.54 158.79 -59.45
N MET A 329 11.37 159.26 -58.53
CA MET A 329 11.05 159.37 -57.12
C MET A 329 10.24 160.67 -56.96
N GLN A 330 9.05 160.60 -56.34
CA GLN A 330 8.51 161.59 -55.39
C GLN A 330 6.99 161.85 -55.43
N ARG A 331 6.23 161.55 -56.50
CA ARG A 331 4.78 161.90 -56.53
C ARG A 331 3.77 160.75 -56.31
N LYS A 332 4.24 159.52 -56.08
CA LYS A 332 3.42 158.30 -55.84
C LYS A 332 3.56 157.74 -54.41
N LYS A 333 3.89 158.58 -53.43
CA LYS A 333 4.27 158.13 -52.06
C LYS A 333 3.12 158.16 -51.05
N GLU A 334 2.09 158.97 -51.24
CA GLU A 334 1.03 159.16 -50.22
C GLU A 334 -0.16 158.19 -50.37
N LEU A 335 -0.40 157.60 -51.55
CA LEU A 335 -1.45 156.58 -51.74
C LEU A 335 -1.00 155.14 -51.38
N ARG A 336 0.29 154.91 -51.12
CA ARG A 336 0.87 153.57 -50.89
C ARG A 336 0.95 153.16 -49.42
N GLU A 337 0.78 154.10 -48.48
CA GLU A 337 0.91 153.78 -47.04
C GLU A 337 -0.35 153.14 -46.44
N GLU A 338 -1.55 153.42 -46.95
CA GLU A 338 -2.79 152.76 -46.50
C GLU A 338 -2.94 151.34 -47.08
N ASP A 339 -2.59 151.16 -48.35
CA ASP A 339 -2.64 149.86 -49.05
C ASP A 339 -1.52 148.89 -48.58
N ARG A 340 -0.45 149.43 -47.98
CA ARG A 340 0.63 148.65 -47.34
C ARG A 340 0.19 148.05 -46.00
N ARG A 341 -0.51 148.82 -45.15
CA ARG A 341 -0.97 148.35 -43.83
C ARG A 341 -2.07 147.28 -43.92
N TYR A 342 -2.95 147.35 -44.92
CA TYR A 342 -3.98 146.32 -45.15
C TYR A 342 -3.38 145.00 -45.68
N ARG A 343 -2.36 145.08 -46.56
CA ARG A 343 -1.64 143.90 -47.05
C ARG A 343 -0.77 143.24 -45.98
N GLU A 344 -0.13 144.02 -45.11
CA GLU A 344 0.66 143.49 -43.98
C GLU A 344 -0.23 142.75 -42.96
N ASN A 345 -1.44 143.24 -42.67
CA ASN A 345 -2.40 142.53 -41.81
C ASN A 345 -2.95 141.24 -42.45
N LEU A 346 -3.26 141.25 -43.76
CA LEU A 346 -3.70 140.03 -44.46
C LEU A 346 -2.57 138.98 -44.57
N GLN A 347 -1.32 139.42 -44.72
CA GLN A 347 -0.16 138.53 -44.71
C GLN A 347 0.05 137.90 -43.32
N GLN A 348 -0.09 138.66 -42.24
CA GLN A 348 -0.02 138.11 -40.88
C GLN A 348 -1.13 137.10 -40.60
N ILE A 349 -2.38 137.38 -40.98
CA ILE A 349 -3.50 136.43 -40.82
C ILE A 349 -3.26 135.15 -41.65
N PHE A 350 -2.75 135.26 -42.87
CA PHE A 350 -2.44 134.12 -43.74
C PHE A 350 -1.25 133.29 -43.25
N GLU A 351 -0.23 133.93 -42.67
CA GLU A 351 0.92 133.27 -42.06
C GLU A 351 0.53 132.54 -40.77
N GLU A 352 -0.33 133.14 -39.94
CA GLU A 352 -0.88 132.49 -38.75
C GLU A 352 -1.81 131.31 -39.10
N GLU A 353 -2.66 131.41 -40.12
CA GLU A 353 -3.46 130.28 -40.60
C GLU A 353 -2.59 129.17 -41.18
N LYS A 354 -1.54 129.48 -41.95
CA LYS A 354 -0.58 128.47 -42.44
C LYS A 354 0.14 127.75 -41.31
N VAL A 355 0.51 128.44 -40.23
CA VAL A 355 1.14 127.81 -39.06
C VAL A 355 0.13 126.88 -38.37
N LYS A 356 -1.11 127.33 -38.18
CA LYS A 356 -2.18 126.51 -37.59
C LYS A 356 -2.54 125.30 -38.46
N GLU A 357 -2.61 125.43 -39.78
CA GLU A 357 -2.84 124.32 -40.71
C GLU A 357 -1.69 123.30 -40.68
N ARG A 358 -0.43 123.75 -40.62
CA ARG A 358 0.73 122.87 -40.49
C ARG A 358 0.75 122.13 -39.16
N GLU A 359 0.40 122.80 -38.06
CA GLU A 359 0.28 122.17 -36.74
C GLU A 359 -0.87 121.13 -36.72
N LEU A 360 -1.99 121.43 -37.37
CA LEU A 360 -3.12 120.51 -37.51
C LEU A 360 -2.77 119.30 -38.39
N GLU A 361 -2.12 119.53 -39.54
CA GLU A 361 -1.64 118.47 -40.44
C GLU A 361 -0.58 117.60 -39.76
N ALA A 362 0.33 118.17 -38.98
CA ALA A 362 1.33 117.42 -38.22
C ALA A 362 0.67 116.52 -37.16
N LEU A 363 -0.35 117.02 -36.46
CA LEU A 363 -1.13 116.22 -35.51
C LEU A 363 -1.90 115.09 -36.21
N ILE A 364 -2.52 115.34 -37.36
CA ILE A 364 -3.21 114.33 -38.17
C ILE A 364 -2.23 113.27 -38.68
N GLN A 365 -1.07 113.67 -39.18
CA GLN A 365 -0.03 112.74 -39.65
C GLN A 365 0.51 111.86 -38.52
N GLN A 366 0.75 112.42 -37.32
CA GLN A 366 1.15 111.64 -36.15
C GLN A 366 0.07 110.62 -35.74
N GLU A 367 -1.21 110.98 -35.79
CA GLU A 367 -2.30 110.07 -35.45
C GLU A 367 -2.47 108.96 -36.51
N VAL A 368 -2.31 109.29 -37.81
CA VAL A 368 -2.30 108.32 -38.92
C VAL A 368 -1.10 107.38 -38.80
N GLU A 369 0.10 107.87 -38.51
CA GLU A 369 1.29 107.04 -38.29
C GLU A 369 1.12 106.12 -37.08
N ARG A 370 0.56 106.61 -35.97
CA ARG A 370 0.23 105.78 -34.80
C ARG A 370 -0.76 104.67 -35.14
N MET A 371 -1.82 104.99 -35.89
CA MET A 371 -2.81 104.00 -36.33
C MET A 371 -2.21 102.99 -37.32
N TRP A 372 -1.31 103.43 -38.20
CA TRP A 372 -0.58 102.56 -39.12
C TRP A 372 0.40 101.63 -38.38
N GLN A 373 1.14 102.15 -37.40
CA GLN A 373 2.02 101.36 -36.53
C GLN A 373 1.25 100.30 -35.75
N LYS A 374 0.06 100.63 -35.22
CA LYS A 374 -0.84 99.66 -34.57
C LYS A 374 -1.28 98.54 -35.53
N ARG A 375 -1.67 98.88 -36.77
CA ARG A 375 -2.01 97.88 -37.81
C ARG A 375 -0.82 97.00 -38.19
N LEU A 376 0.37 97.59 -38.37
CA LEU A 376 1.61 96.85 -38.65
C LEU A 376 2.00 95.90 -37.51
N ALA A 377 1.84 96.34 -36.26
CA ALA A 377 2.09 95.51 -35.08
C ALA A 377 1.09 94.35 -34.99
N GLN A 378 -0.20 94.60 -35.25
CA GLN A 378 -1.23 93.55 -35.32
C GLN A 378 -0.92 92.54 -36.43
N TRP A 379 -0.53 92.98 -37.63
CA TRP A 379 -0.15 92.08 -38.72
C TRP A 379 1.12 91.27 -38.43
N LYS A 380 2.10 91.86 -37.73
CA LYS A 380 3.28 91.12 -37.27
C LYS A 380 2.89 90.03 -36.27
N LEU A 381 2.07 90.36 -35.27
CA LEU A 381 1.57 89.41 -34.28
C LEU A 381 0.75 88.29 -34.94
N GLU A 382 -0.14 88.61 -35.87
CA GLU A 382 -0.94 87.61 -36.61
C GLU A 382 -0.05 86.70 -37.47
N ARG A 383 0.96 87.27 -38.14
CA ARG A 383 1.93 86.50 -38.95
C ARG A 383 2.79 85.60 -38.07
N GLU A 384 3.22 86.06 -36.90
CA GLU A 384 3.98 85.27 -35.93
C GLU A 384 3.13 84.18 -35.30
N ALA A 385 1.86 84.45 -34.96
CA ALA A 385 0.91 83.47 -34.46
C ALA A 385 0.64 82.38 -35.51
N ARG A 386 0.41 82.75 -36.78
CA ARG A 386 0.27 81.80 -37.89
C ARG A 386 1.53 80.96 -38.11
N LYS A 387 2.72 81.57 -38.00
CA LYS A 387 3.99 80.84 -38.07
C LYS A 387 4.18 79.87 -36.91
N LYS A 388 3.82 80.26 -35.68
CA LYS A 388 3.86 79.38 -34.50
C LYS A 388 2.89 78.21 -34.67
N LEU A 389 1.63 78.47 -35.00
CA LEU A 389 0.62 77.44 -35.25
C LEU A 389 1.07 76.44 -36.32
N LEU A 390 1.64 76.91 -37.43
CA LEU A 390 2.13 76.03 -38.49
C LEU A 390 3.32 75.17 -38.02
N ARG A 391 4.25 75.72 -37.23
CA ARG A 391 5.34 74.94 -36.63
C ARG A 391 4.81 73.89 -35.67
N ASP A 392 3.83 74.23 -34.85
CA ASP A 392 3.24 73.31 -33.89
C ASP A 392 2.50 72.18 -34.61
N VAL A 393 1.75 72.47 -35.68
CA VAL A 393 1.09 71.44 -36.51
C VAL A 393 2.10 70.51 -37.19
N LEU A 394 3.19 71.05 -37.74
CA LEU A 394 4.25 70.23 -38.35
C LEU A 394 4.99 69.40 -37.31
N ALA A 395 5.26 69.96 -36.12
CA ALA A 395 5.89 69.25 -35.02
C ALA A 395 5.00 68.11 -34.48
N ILE A 396 3.70 68.35 -34.32
CA ILE A 396 2.74 67.32 -33.91
C ILE A 396 2.67 66.22 -34.97
N ARG A 397 2.60 66.58 -36.27
CA ARG A 397 2.57 65.57 -37.34
C ARG A 397 3.87 64.77 -37.41
N ALA A 398 5.03 65.42 -37.23
CA ALA A 398 6.32 64.74 -37.16
C ALA A 398 6.39 63.76 -35.97
N ASN A 399 5.91 64.17 -34.80
CA ASN A 399 5.83 63.30 -33.62
C ASN A 399 4.89 62.11 -33.85
N GLN A 400 3.71 62.33 -34.46
CA GLN A 400 2.78 61.25 -34.81
C GLN A 400 3.39 60.23 -35.78
N VAL A 401 4.11 60.70 -36.80
CA VAL A 401 4.80 59.81 -37.75
C VAL A 401 5.93 59.05 -37.04
N GLN A 402 6.67 59.71 -36.14
CA GLN A 402 7.75 59.09 -35.37
C GLN A 402 7.22 58.06 -34.37
N GLU A 403 6.12 58.33 -33.66
CA GLU A 403 5.46 57.38 -32.78
C GLU A 403 4.97 56.15 -33.53
N ARG A 404 4.38 56.33 -34.72
CA ARG A 404 3.96 55.21 -35.58
C ARG A 404 5.15 54.37 -36.08
N LEU A 405 6.26 55.02 -36.43
CA LEU A 405 7.51 54.35 -36.81
C LEU A 405 8.08 53.53 -35.63
N ASN A 406 8.12 54.11 -34.43
CA ASN A 406 8.58 53.43 -33.22
C ASN A 406 7.66 52.26 -32.85
N ALA A 407 6.35 52.41 -32.99
CA ALA A 407 5.39 51.32 -32.76
C ALA A 407 5.54 50.20 -33.79
N ASN A 408 5.77 50.51 -35.08
CA ASN A 408 6.04 49.51 -36.12
C ASN A 408 7.38 48.78 -35.84
N LEU A 409 8.43 49.52 -35.46
CA LEU A 409 9.70 48.94 -35.01
C LEU A 409 9.54 48.00 -33.81
N GLY A 410 8.69 48.36 -32.83
CA GLY A 410 8.34 47.50 -31.71
C GLY A 410 7.71 46.18 -32.17
N LYS A 411 6.67 46.27 -33.00
CA LYS A 411 5.99 45.08 -33.58
C LYS A 411 6.95 44.20 -34.40
N GLN A 412 7.86 44.80 -35.18
CA GLN A 412 8.86 44.04 -35.93
C GLN A 412 9.85 43.31 -35.01
N ARG A 413 10.23 43.91 -33.86
CA ARG A 413 11.08 43.25 -32.87
C ARG A 413 10.37 42.10 -32.18
N GLU A 414 9.13 42.30 -31.74
CA GLU A 414 8.29 41.23 -31.16
C GLU A 414 8.16 40.05 -32.13
N ALA A 415 7.84 40.33 -33.40
CA ALA A 415 7.77 39.29 -34.44
C ALA A 415 9.12 38.59 -34.72
N ALA A 416 10.25 39.28 -34.52
CA ALA A 416 11.58 38.67 -34.64
C ALA A 416 11.91 37.78 -33.43
N GLU A 417 11.57 38.20 -32.22
CA GLU A 417 11.73 37.40 -30.99
C GLU A 417 10.85 36.14 -31.03
N GLU A 418 9.60 36.25 -31.50
CA GLU A 418 8.71 35.10 -31.69
C GLU A 418 9.27 34.12 -32.73
N ARG A 419 9.85 34.61 -33.84
CA ARG A 419 10.53 33.77 -34.83
C ARG A 419 11.73 33.05 -34.24
N GLU A 420 12.57 33.72 -33.46
CA GLU A 420 13.70 33.09 -32.78
C GLU A 420 13.23 32.04 -31.77
N ALA A 421 12.18 32.32 -31.00
CA ALA A 421 11.60 31.36 -30.06
C ALA A 421 11.05 30.11 -30.77
N LEU A 422 10.33 30.28 -31.87
CA LEU A 422 9.85 29.18 -32.71
C LEU A 422 11.02 28.37 -33.29
N GLN A 423 12.09 29.03 -33.71
CA GLN A 423 13.26 28.37 -34.28
C GLN A 423 14.03 27.56 -33.22
N ARG A 424 14.16 28.08 -32.00
CA ARG A 424 14.72 27.33 -30.85
C ARG A 424 13.87 26.10 -30.52
N MET A 425 12.55 26.23 -30.49
CA MET A 425 11.64 25.10 -30.26
C MET A 425 11.76 24.02 -31.35
N ILE A 426 11.95 24.41 -32.61
CA ILE A 426 12.20 23.47 -33.71
C ILE A 426 13.54 22.75 -33.53
N GLU A 427 14.59 23.46 -33.15
CA GLU A 427 15.91 22.87 -32.90
C GLU A 427 15.90 21.91 -31.70
N ASP A 428 15.22 22.26 -30.61
CA ASP A 428 15.09 21.40 -29.44
C ASP A 428 14.26 20.15 -29.74
N ASN A 429 13.15 20.27 -30.47
CA ASN A 429 12.38 19.12 -30.92
C ASN A 429 13.22 18.20 -31.82
N ARG A 430 14.00 18.77 -32.74
CA ARG A 430 14.89 18.00 -33.60
C ARG A 430 15.95 17.24 -32.78
N ARG A 431 16.54 17.87 -31.77
CA ARG A 431 17.48 17.20 -30.86
C ARG A 431 16.82 16.04 -30.12
N HIS A 432 15.61 16.23 -29.60
CA HIS A 432 14.87 15.16 -28.95
C HIS A 432 14.52 14.01 -29.90
N GLU A 433 14.14 14.29 -31.15
CA GLU A 433 13.92 13.26 -32.17
C GLU A 433 15.20 12.48 -32.46
N GLU A 434 16.33 13.17 -32.61
CA GLU A 434 17.65 12.55 -32.83
C GLU A 434 18.07 11.68 -31.63
N GLU A 435 17.89 12.14 -30.39
CA GLU A 435 18.15 11.37 -29.17
C GLU A 435 17.28 10.12 -29.07
N GLN A 436 15.98 10.23 -29.36
CA GLN A 436 15.06 9.10 -29.37
C GLN A 436 15.42 8.08 -30.46
N ALA A 437 15.79 8.56 -31.64
CA ALA A 437 16.25 7.71 -32.73
C ALA A 437 17.53 6.95 -32.34
N MET A 438 18.47 7.59 -31.66
CA MET A 438 19.68 6.94 -31.15
C MET A 438 19.37 5.90 -30.07
N ARG A 439 18.52 6.24 -29.09
CA ARG A 439 18.07 5.28 -28.06
C ARG A 439 17.38 4.05 -28.67
N ASN A 440 16.58 4.25 -29.72
CA ASN A 440 15.92 3.15 -30.41
C ASN A 440 16.93 2.29 -31.18
N LYS A 441 17.90 2.90 -31.88
CA LYS A 441 19.00 2.17 -32.51
C LYS A 441 19.80 1.35 -31.52
N GLU A 442 20.12 1.91 -30.35
CA GLU A 442 20.81 1.20 -29.28
C GLU A 442 20.00 0.01 -28.76
N LYS A 443 18.71 0.21 -28.49
CA LYS A 443 17.79 -0.88 -28.08
C LYS A 443 17.71 -2.00 -29.12
N HIS A 444 17.63 -1.65 -30.41
CA HIS A 444 17.63 -2.62 -31.48
C HIS A 444 18.97 -3.36 -31.58
N ALA A 445 20.09 -2.66 -31.42
CA ALA A 445 21.41 -3.27 -31.43
C ALA A 445 21.63 -4.20 -30.23
N THR A 446 21.18 -3.83 -29.03
CA THR A 446 21.25 -4.71 -27.85
C THR A 446 20.38 -5.94 -28.03
N TYR A 447 19.13 -5.75 -28.49
CA TYR A 447 18.21 -6.86 -28.74
C TYR A 447 18.77 -7.83 -29.80
N GLN A 448 19.38 -7.31 -30.86
CA GLN A 448 20.05 -8.13 -31.87
C GLN A 448 21.20 -8.94 -31.28
N ARG A 449 22.04 -8.34 -30.42
CA ARG A 449 23.13 -9.05 -29.74
C ARG A 449 22.60 -10.16 -28.83
N ASP A 450 21.53 -9.89 -28.09
CA ASP A 450 20.90 -10.88 -27.21
C ASP A 450 20.36 -12.07 -28.01
N LEU A 451 19.73 -11.80 -29.15
CA LEU A 451 19.20 -12.84 -30.05
C LEU A 451 20.34 -13.70 -30.62
N ILE A 452 21.44 -13.06 -31.05
CA ILE A 452 22.63 -13.78 -31.52
C ILE A 452 23.20 -14.65 -30.38
N GLY A 453 23.30 -14.12 -29.16
CA GLY A 453 23.75 -14.87 -28.00
C GLY A 453 22.87 -16.08 -27.68
N GLN A 454 21.54 -15.96 -27.83
CA GLN A 454 20.61 -17.08 -27.68
C GLN A 454 20.82 -18.15 -28.77
N ILE A 455 21.04 -17.74 -30.02
CA ILE A 455 21.32 -18.66 -31.12
C ILE A 455 22.62 -19.41 -30.86
N GLU A 456 23.69 -18.71 -30.48
CA GLU A 456 24.99 -19.31 -30.16
C GLU A 456 24.90 -20.28 -28.96
N TYR A 457 24.14 -19.92 -27.92
CA TYR A 457 23.88 -20.79 -26.78
C TYR A 457 23.16 -22.08 -27.20
N ASN A 458 22.09 -21.97 -28.00
CA ASN A 458 21.34 -23.12 -28.48
C ASN A 458 22.19 -24.01 -29.39
N GLN A 459 23.03 -23.42 -30.25
CA GLN A 459 23.97 -24.18 -31.09
C GLN A 459 25.02 -24.91 -30.24
N SER A 460 25.55 -24.27 -29.20
CA SER A 460 26.49 -24.90 -28.25
C SER A 460 25.83 -26.08 -27.52
N LEU A 461 24.60 -25.90 -27.04
CA LEU A 461 23.83 -26.95 -26.38
C LEU A 461 23.55 -28.14 -27.33
N ALA A 462 23.18 -27.86 -28.58
CA ALA A 462 22.97 -28.90 -29.59
C ALA A 462 24.26 -29.68 -29.87
N ARG A 463 25.41 -29.01 -29.95
CA ARG A 463 26.73 -29.66 -30.10
C ARG A 463 27.06 -30.53 -28.90
N GLN A 464 26.86 -30.04 -27.67
CA GLN A 464 27.11 -30.84 -26.46
C GLN A 464 26.22 -32.08 -26.38
N ASN A 465 24.93 -31.96 -26.74
CA ASN A 465 24.03 -33.10 -26.80
C ASN A 465 24.48 -34.12 -27.85
N PHE A 466 24.86 -33.65 -29.04
CA PHE A 466 25.39 -34.52 -30.09
C PHE A 466 26.66 -35.25 -29.63
N ASP A 467 27.60 -34.56 -29.00
CA ASP A 467 28.83 -35.16 -28.49
C ASP A 467 28.53 -36.20 -27.39
N ARG A 468 27.53 -35.95 -26.53
CA ARG A 468 27.09 -36.91 -25.51
C ARG A 468 26.45 -38.14 -26.14
N ASP A 469 25.56 -37.96 -27.10
CA ASP A 469 24.89 -39.06 -27.80
C ASP A 469 25.92 -39.91 -28.57
N GLU A 470 26.95 -39.29 -29.16
CA GLU A 470 28.05 -39.99 -29.81
C GLU A 470 28.90 -40.80 -28.81
N GLN A 471 29.14 -40.27 -27.62
CA GLN A 471 29.84 -40.99 -26.54
C GLN A 471 29.02 -42.18 -26.04
N GLU A 472 27.72 -42.00 -25.79
CA GLU A 472 26.80 -43.07 -25.40
C GLU A 472 26.74 -44.16 -26.47
N TYR A 473 26.70 -43.78 -27.75
CA TYR A 473 26.76 -44.72 -28.86
C TYR A 473 28.08 -45.50 -28.90
N LYS A 474 29.23 -44.83 -28.73
CA LYS A 474 30.56 -45.48 -28.66
C LYS A 474 30.64 -46.47 -27.49
N MET A 475 30.11 -46.10 -26.31
CA MET A 475 30.02 -46.98 -25.14
C MET A 475 29.07 -48.16 -25.39
N GLY A 476 27.92 -47.93 -26.04
CA GLY A 476 27.00 -48.98 -26.48
C GLY A 476 27.67 -49.97 -27.44
N MET A 477 28.43 -49.47 -28.42
CA MET A 477 29.19 -50.32 -29.34
C MET A 477 30.31 -51.11 -28.65
N GLN A 478 30.95 -50.56 -27.62
CA GLN A 478 31.96 -51.29 -26.83
C GLN A 478 31.32 -52.40 -26.00
N THR A 479 30.21 -52.11 -25.31
CA THR A 479 29.47 -53.11 -24.52
C THR A 479 28.88 -54.22 -25.40
N GLU A 480 28.36 -53.89 -26.58
CA GLU A 480 27.89 -54.86 -27.57
C GLU A 480 29.04 -55.76 -28.07
N LYS A 481 30.22 -55.18 -28.34
CA LYS A 481 31.43 -55.95 -28.69
C LYS A 481 31.88 -56.87 -27.57
N GLU A 482 31.86 -56.40 -26.33
CA GLU A 482 32.17 -57.22 -25.14
C GLU A 482 31.16 -58.35 -24.94
N TYR A 483 29.88 -58.08 -25.17
CA TYR A 483 28.81 -59.08 -25.14
C TYR A 483 29.01 -60.14 -26.23
N GLN A 484 29.28 -59.72 -27.47
CA GLN A 484 29.56 -60.64 -28.57
C GLN A 484 30.85 -61.43 -28.34
N ALA A 485 31.89 -60.83 -27.75
CA ALA A 485 33.11 -61.54 -27.35
C ALA A 485 32.84 -62.58 -26.26
N ARG A 486 32.01 -62.26 -25.26
CA ARG A 486 31.54 -63.23 -24.25
C ARG A 486 30.71 -64.34 -24.87
N LEU A 487 29.77 -64.01 -25.76
CA LEU A 487 28.95 -64.97 -26.47
C LEU A 487 29.84 -65.93 -27.28
N LYS A 488 30.81 -65.38 -28.01
CA LYS A 488 31.78 -66.15 -28.77
C LYS A 488 32.66 -67.03 -27.87
N ALA A 489 33.13 -66.51 -26.74
CA ALA A 489 33.87 -67.32 -25.76
C ALA A 489 33.03 -68.47 -25.16
N CYS A 490 31.74 -68.24 -24.91
CA CYS A 490 30.82 -69.28 -24.46
C CYS A 490 30.49 -70.31 -25.56
N LEU A 491 30.48 -69.90 -26.84
CA LEU A 491 30.30 -70.79 -27.98
C LEU A 491 31.57 -71.58 -28.33
N ASP A 492 32.75 -70.97 -28.18
CA ASP A 492 34.07 -71.58 -28.40
C ASP A 492 34.43 -72.55 -27.26
N ASN A 493 33.91 -72.33 -26.05
CA ASN A 493 34.06 -73.21 -24.90
C ASN A 493 32.69 -73.52 -24.26
N PRO A 494 31.86 -74.36 -24.91
CA PRO A 494 30.53 -74.70 -24.43
C PRO A 494 30.66 -75.56 -23.18
N PHE A 495 30.55 -74.94 -22.01
CA PHE A 495 30.51 -75.66 -20.74
C PHE A 495 29.14 -76.31 -20.59
N ASP A 496 29.06 -77.55 -21.05
CA ASP A 496 27.83 -78.31 -21.10
C ASP A 496 27.66 -79.10 -19.78
N GLU A 497 27.10 -78.44 -18.77
CA GLU A 497 26.86 -79.02 -17.44
C GLU A 497 25.92 -80.25 -17.50
N LYS A 498 25.18 -80.39 -18.62
CA LYS A 498 24.25 -81.48 -18.91
C LYS A 498 24.81 -82.55 -19.86
N MET A 499 26.12 -82.58 -20.09
CA MET A 499 26.74 -83.66 -20.88
C MET A 499 26.62 -85.01 -20.15
N HIS A 500 25.89 -85.94 -20.77
CA HIS A 500 25.66 -87.29 -20.25
C HIS A 500 27.00 -88.00 -19.91
N PRO A 501 27.13 -88.69 -18.76
CA PRO A 501 28.40 -89.24 -18.27
C PRO A 501 29.16 -90.12 -19.28
N MET A 502 28.44 -90.90 -20.11
CA MET A 502 29.04 -91.70 -21.18
C MET A 502 29.71 -90.88 -22.30
N ARG A 503 29.15 -89.71 -22.66
CA ARG A 503 29.76 -88.83 -23.69
C ARG A 503 31.00 -88.11 -23.15
N ARG A 504 30.99 -87.79 -21.86
CA ARG A 504 32.15 -87.21 -21.15
C ARG A 504 33.36 -88.17 -21.12
N ALA A 505 33.11 -89.47 -20.94
CA ALA A 505 34.14 -90.51 -20.97
C ALA A 505 34.71 -90.81 -22.38
N MET A 506 33.91 -90.60 -23.43
CA MET A 506 34.35 -90.78 -24.83
C MET A 506 35.22 -89.62 -25.33
N ALA A 507 34.88 -88.38 -24.95
CA ALA A 507 35.64 -87.18 -25.34
C ALA A 507 37.04 -87.10 -24.69
N GLN A 508 37.22 -87.68 -23.49
CA GLN A 508 38.52 -87.76 -22.81
C GLN A 508 39.45 -88.86 -23.35
N ARG A 509 38.96 -89.76 -24.22
CA ARG A 509 39.77 -90.81 -24.86
C ARG A 509 40.28 -90.41 -26.26
N SER A 510 39.89 -89.24 -26.76
CA SER A 510 40.22 -88.73 -28.10
C SER A 510 41.26 -87.59 -28.08
N THR A 511 41.85 -87.33 -26.92
CA THR A 511 43.11 -86.61 -26.71
C THR A 511 44.16 -87.59 -26.22
#